data_AF-A0A2D0J2J5-F1
#
_entry.id   AF-A0A2D0J2J5-F1
#
_cell.length_a   1.000
_cell.length_b   1.000
_cell.length_c   1.000
_cell.angle_alpha   90.00
_cell.angle_beta   90.00
_cell.angle_gamma   90.00
#
_symmetry.space_group_name_H-M   'P 1'
#
loop_
_entity.id
_entity.type
_entity.pdbx_description
1 polymer ?
#
loop_
_entity_poly.entity_id
_entity_poly.type
_entity_poly.pdbx_seq_one_letter_code
_entity_poly.pdbx_strand_id
1 'polypeptide(L)'
;MSEINKPEDKKTDLNCPFKPEQYQIGKDSITVPAGTFAWASSHVYLGKQVYRSGWNAPKEHMRLAHKSEAGSAGDGAAYIEKSDNEGYWAHWQPTQEDLMACDWNLLKSEPKPKPVDCMLEFDLNVGVNTWVVDSKPLWGANTGPSLSAAPFGDLNMRPNKLDIVNIYAFAGGRDMWRGALLFIGITVKQDKGSYQKVRELFQNNDLWVMVDSKHYNLGHPSERDDNSPSPYDYLFSYTGTDDGEKLSETIEQHVNKTMHVCLNWK
;
A
#
# COMPACT_ATOMS: atom_id res chain seq x y z
N MET A 1 71.93 29.36 -3.37
CA MET A 1 71.11 28.52 -4.25
C MET A 1 70.48 27.47 -3.36
N SER A 2 69.24 27.73 -2.92
CA SER A 2 68.02 27.02 -3.38
C SER A 2 68.07 25.56 -2.89
N GLU A 3 67.25 25.11 -1.94
CA GLU A 3 65.83 24.84 -2.19
C GLU A 3 64.97 25.11 -0.94
N ILE A 4 63.92 25.91 -1.14
CA ILE A 4 62.84 26.12 -0.19
C ILE A 4 61.85 24.98 -0.42
N ASN A 5 61.81 24.00 0.49
CA ASN A 5 60.72 23.04 0.55
C ASN A 5 59.44 23.80 0.93
N LYS A 6 58.60 24.08 -0.07
CA LYS A 6 57.20 24.41 0.14
C LYS A 6 56.53 23.20 0.78
N PRO A 7 55.76 23.34 1.87
CA PRO A 7 54.70 22.38 2.13
C PRO A 7 53.67 22.54 1.02
N GLU A 8 53.30 21.44 0.38
CA GLU A 8 52.16 21.39 -0.52
C GLU A 8 50.91 21.79 0.27
N ASP A 9 50.45 23.04 0.10
CA ASP A 9 49.08 23.46 0.38
C ASP A 9 48.14 22.75 -0.61
N LYS A 10 48.03 21.43 -0.50
CA LYS A 10 46.81 20.74 -0.90
C LYS A 10 45.91 20.76 0.32
N LYS A 11 45.11 21.84 0.41
CA LYS A 11 43.78 21.75 0.97
C LYS A 11 43.03 20.69 0.16
N THR A 12 43.23 19.42 0.48
CA THR A 12 42.21 18.41 0.23
C THR A 12 41.08 18.79 1.15
N ASP A 13 40.08 19.42 0.53
CA ASP A 13 38.87 19.91 1.12
C ASP A 13 38.36 18.93 2.18
N LEU A 14 38.49 19.32 3.45
CA LEU A 14 37.55 18.86 4.47
C LEU A 14 36.18 19.37 4.00
N ASN A 15 35.51 18.57 3.16
CA ASN A 15 34.24 18.88 2.50
C ASN A 15 33.07 19.11 3.48
N CYS A 16 33.35 19.08 4.78
CA CYS A 16 32.48 19.60 5.81
C CYS A 16 33.24 20.53 6.74
N PRO A 17 32.92 21.84 6.78
CA PRO A 17 33.36 22.67 7.88
C PRO A 17 32.66 22.16 9.15
N PHE A 18 33.38 21.42 10.00
CA PHE A 18 32.88 21.02 11.31
C PHE A 18 32.88 22.26 12.22
N LYS A 19 31.81 23.06 12.13
CA LYS A 19 31.55 24.20 13.01
C LYS A 19 30.44 23.81 13.98
N PRO A 20 30.77 23.34 15.20
CA PRO A 20 29.77 22.89 16.19
C PRO A 20 28.61 23.86 16.39
N GLU A 21 28.84 25.15 16.19
CA GLU A 21 27.86 26.23 16.35
C GLU A 21 26.74 26.17 15.31
N GLN A 22 27.01 25.66 14.09
CA GLN A 22 26.01 25.59 13.01
C GLN A 22 24.93 24.53 13.27
N TYR A 23 25.18 23.65 14.24
CA TYR A 23 24.27 22.59 14.62
C TYR A 23 23.36 22.98 15.78
N GLN A 24 23.59 24.11 16.47
CA GLN A 24 22.79 24.51 17.63
C GLN A 24 21.53 25.29 17.21
N ILE A 25 20.35 24.74 17.49
CA ILE A 25 19.05 25.43 17.31
C ILE A 25 18.55 26.07 18.63
N GLY A 26 19.29 25.86 19.73
CA GLY A 26 18.95 26.36 21.08
C GLY A 26 20.02 25.94 22.08
N LYS A 27 19.81 26.23 23.37
CA LYS A 27 20.77 25.86 24.43
C LYS A 27 20.97 24.34 24.57
N ASP A 28 19.96 23.55 24.22
CA ASP A 28 19.95 22.09 24.43
C ASP A 28 19.60 21.27 23.17
N SER A 29 19.51 21.89 21.99
CA SER A 29 19.05 21.21 20.76
C SER A 29 20.07 21.29 19.64
N ILE A 30 20.44 20.13 19.10
CA ILE A 30 21.34 19.97 17.96
C ILE A 30 20.54 19.52 16.72
N THR A 31 20.74 20.16 15.58
CA THR A 31 20.24 19.72 14.28
C THR A 31 21.36 19.07 13.48
N VAL A 32 21.01 18.11 12.64
CA VAL A 32 21.97 17.41 11.81
C VAL A 32 21.84 17.90 10.37
N PRO A 33 22.88 18.49 9.75
CA PRO A 33 22.77 19.12 8.45
C PRO A 33 22.64 18.06 7.38
N ALA A 34 21.81 18.39 6.39
CA ALA A 34 21.65 17.57 5.20
C ALA A 34 23.01 17.27 4.56
N GLY A 35 23.16 16.07 4.01
CA GLY A 35 24.40 15.62 3.40
C GLY A 35 25.37 14.93 4.35
N THR A 36 25.30 15.17 5.66
CA THR A 36 26.23 14.57 6.63
C THR A 36 25.92 13.11 6.96
N PHE A 37 26.93 12.37 7.47
CA PHE A 37 26.75 10.99 7.92
C PHE A 37 25.67 10.82 9.00
N ALA A 38 25.64 11.71 9.98
CA ALA A 38 24.64 11.66 11.05
C ALA A 38 23.22 11.91 10.52
N TRP A 39 23.08 12.76 9.50
CA TRP A 39 21.80 13.00 8.83
C TRP A 39 21.37 11.75 8.06
N ALA A 40 22.29 11.15 7.31
CA ALA A 40 22.04 9.92 6.57
C ALA A 40 21.62 8.77 7.51
N SER A 41 22.35 8.60 8.61
CA SER A 41 22.06 7.60 9.63
C SER A 41 20.66 7.78 10.22
N SER A 42 20.29 9.01 10.56
CA SER A 42 18.95 9.34 11.06
C SER A 42 17.85 8.90 10.08
N HIS A 43 18.05 9.14 8.78
CA HIS A 43 17.12 8.69 7.74
C HIS A 43 17.08 7.17 7.59
N VAL A 44 18.21 6.48 7.69
CA VAL A 44 18.26 5.01 7.68
C VAL A 44 17.48 4.42 8.85
N TYR A 45 17.63 4.96 10.06
CA TYR A 45 16.83 4.54 11.22
C TYR A 45 15.33 4.82 11.07
N LEU A 46 14.95 5.81 10.25
CA LEU A 46 13.56 6.07 9.85
C LEU A 46 13.09 5.18 8.68
N GLY A 47 13.87 4.16 8.31
CA GLY A 47 13.55 3.22 7.23
C GLY A 47 13.67 3.82 5.83
N LYS A 48 14.38 4.95 5.67
CA LYS A 48 14.69 5.52 4.35
C LYS A 48 15.96 4.90 3.78
N GLN A 49 16.09 4.99 2.47
CA GLN A 49 17.27 4.56 1.74
C GLN A 49 18.16 5.78 1.43
N VAL A 50 19.47 5.62 1.58
CA VAL A 50 20.44 6.71 1.37
C VAL A 50 21.62 6.24 0.53
N TYR A 51 22.28 7.16 -0.17
CA TYR A 51 23.45 6.86 -0.99
C TYR A 51 24.43 8.04 -1.00
N ARG A 52 25.70 7.80 -1.33
CA ARG A 52 26.71 8.85 -1.55
C ARG A 52 26.66 9.34 -3.00
N SER A 53 27.00 10.59 -3.26
CA SER A 53 26.96 11.15 -4.63
C SER A 53 27.84 10.41 -5.64
N GLY A 54 28.90 9.73 -5.19
CA GLY A 54 29.78 8.91 -6.03
C GLY A 54 29.36 7.45 -6.24
N TRP A 55 28.27 7.00 -5.62
CA TRP A 55 27.79 5.62 -5.75
C TRP A 55 26.89 5.44 -6.96
N ASN A 56 26.79 4.20 -7.45
CA ASN A 56 25.95 3.84 -8.59
C ASN A 56 24.46 3.70 -8.20
N ALA A 57 23.85 4.77 -7.69
CA ALA A 57 22.43 4.80 -7.37
C ALA A 57 21.55 4.66 -8.65
N PRO A 58 20.40 3.97 -8.59
CA PRO A 58 19.77 3.41 -7.39
C PRO A 58 20.28 2.02 -6.98
N LYS A 59 21.23 1.42 -7.72
CA LYS A 59 21.71 0.07 -7.43
C LYS A 59 22.52 0.03 -6.15
N GLU A 60 23.44 0.97 -5.97
CA GLU A 60 24.24 1.12 -4.74
C GLU A 60 23.59 2.10 -3.77
N HIS A 61 23.10 1.59 -2.65
CA HIS A 61 22.52 2.38 -1.58
C HIS A 61 22.53 1.61 -0.25
N MET A 62 22.23 2.30 0.83
CA MET A 62 22.10 1.73 2.16
C MET A 62 20.66 1.70 2.63
N ARG A 63 20.34 0.70 3.46
CA ARG A 63 19.05 0.57 4.14
C ARG A 63 19.20 -0.12 5.50
N LEU A 64 18.18 0.04 6.33
CA LEU A 64 18.02 -0.75 7.55
C LEU A 64 17.43 -2.12 7.20
N ALA A 65 18.05 -3.17 7.69
CA ALA A 65 17.61 -4.56 7.54
C ALA A 65 17.35 -5.20 8.91
N HIS A 66 16.47 -6.19 8.91
CA HIS A 66 16.18 -7.04 10.05
C HIS A 66 16.52 -8.47 9.68
N LYS A 67 17.17 -9.21 10.58
CA LYS A 67 17.46 -10.63 10.37
C LYS A 67 16.14 -11.41 10.35
N SER A 68 15.78 -12.01 9.22
CA SER A 68 14.61 -12.89 9.10
C SER A 68 15.05 -14.32 8.84
N GLU A 69 15.50 -15.07 9.85
CA GLU A 69 15.47 -16.54 9.79
C GLU A 69 15.21 -17.14 11.18
N ALA A 70 14.14 -17.94 11.25
CA ALA A 70 13.83 -18.77 12.39
C ALA A 70 14.96 -19.80 12.60
N GLY A 71 15.52 -19.85 13.82
CA GLY A 71 16.35 -20.98 14.25
C GLY A 71 17.83 -20.71 14.57
N SER A 72 18.32 -19.47 14.53
CA SER A 72 19.64 -19.16 15.10
C SER A 72 19.50 -18.45 16.45
N ALA A 73 20.09 -19.04 17.50
CA ALA A 73 20.16 -18.47 18.84
C ALA A 73 21.07 -17.23 18.82
N GLY A 74 20.48 -16.09 18.50
CA GLY A 74 21.16 -14.81 18.31
C GLY A 74 20.16 -13.77 17.87
N ASP A 75 19.59 -13.11 18.87
CA ASP A 75 18.47 -12.17 18.87
C ASP A 75 18.43 -11.19 17.67
N GLY A 76 17.22 -10.88 17.21
CA GLY A 76 16.88 -10.17 15.96
C GLY A 76 17.24 -8.69 15.92
N ALA A 77 18.51 -8.35 16.14
CA ALA A 77 19.00 -6.98 16.09
C ALA A 77 18.98 -6.43 14.64
N ALA A 78 18.45 -5.22 14.50
CA ALA A 78 18.51 -4.48 13.24
C ALA A 78 19.96 -4.13 12.89
N TYR A 79 20.29 -4.19 11.61
CA TYR A 79 21.60 -3.77 11.11
C TYR A 79 21.45 -2.99 9.81
N ILE A 80 22.49 -2.25 9.45
CA ILE A 80 22.52 -1.52 8.18
C ILE A 80 23.22 -2.39 7.15
N GLU A 81 22.67 -2.44 5.95
CA GLU A 81 23.29 -3.09 4.80
C GLU A 81 23.45 -2.11 3.65
N LYS A 82 24.44 -2.38 2.81
CA LYS A 82 24.74 -1.63 1.58
C LYS A 82 24.68 -2.61 0.42
N SER A 83 24.06 -2.19 -0.67
CA SER A 83 24.13 -2.88 -1.94
C SER A 83 25.36 -2.47 -2.74
N ASP A 84 25.99 -3.43 -3.42
CA ASP A 84 27.05 -3.17 -4.38
C ASP A 84 26.54 -2.81 -5.78
N ASN A 85 27.46 -2.57 -6.72
CA ASN A 85 27.17 -2.23 -8.11
C ASN A 85 26.30 -3.25 -8.85
N GLU A 86 26.31 -4.51 -8.38
CA GLU A 86 25.52 -5.61 -8.95
C GLU A 86 24.19 -5.79 -8.21
N GLY A 87 24.00 -5.09 -7.09
CA GLY A 87 22.79 -5.10 -6.27
C GLY A 87 22.81 -6.14 -5.15
N TYR A 88 23.95 -6.78 -4.88
CA TYR A 88 24.09 -7.70 -3.76
C TYR A 88 24.22 -6.96 -2.44
N TRP A 89 23.48 -7.43 -1.44
CA TRP A 89 23.41 -6.83 -0.12
C TRP A 89 24.45 -7.44 0.81
N ALA A 90 25.22 -6.58 1.47
CA ALA A 90 26.15 -6.98 2.52
C ALA A 90 25.96 -6.10 3.77
N HIS A 91 26.21 -6.70 4.93
CA HIS A 91 26.28 -5.96 6.19
C HIS A 91 27.29 -4.81 6.05
N TRP A 92 26.85 -3.61 6.38
CA TRP A 92 27.63 -2.40 6.17
C TRP A 92 28.21 -1.89 7.48
N GLN A 93 29.49 -1.52 7.45
CA GLN A 93 30.17 -0.81 8.52
C GLN A 93 30.73 0.49 7.98
N PRO A 94 30.55 1.61 8.71
CA PRO A 94 31.08 2.90 8.27
C PRO A 94 32.59 2.87 8.18
N THR A 95 33.12 3.31 7.03
CA THR A 95 34.53 3.67 6.93
C THR A 95 34.77 5.07 7.49
N GLN A 96 36.04 5.43 7.74
CA GLN A 96 36.37 6.81 8.13
C GLN A 96 35.91 7.84 7.09
N GLU A 97 35.98 7.50 5.80
CA GLU A 97 35.49 8.35 4.73
C GLU A 97 33.97 8.58 4.85
N ASP A 98 33.21 7.52 5.13
CA ASP A 98 31.76 7.60 5.30
C ASP A 98 31.34 8.49 6.46
N LEU A 99 32.09 8.43 7.57
CA LEU A 99 31.84 9.25 8.76
C LEU A 99 32.07 10.75 8.50
N MET A 100 33.03 11.07 7.62
CA MET A 100 33.46 12.45 7.33
C MET A 100 32.77 13.05 6.09
N ALA A 101 31.95 12.25 5.41
CA ALA A 101 31.29 12.61 4.17
C ALA A 101 30.11 13.56 4.35
N CYS A 102 29.95 14.44 3.36
CA CYS A 102 28.90 15.45 3.31
C CYS A 102 28.09 15.47 2.01
N ASP A 103 28.20 14.38 1.25
CA ASP A 103 27.55 14.14 -0.03
C ASP A 103 26.54 13.00 0.05
N TRP A 104 26.00 12.73 1.24
CA TRP A 104 24.89 11.78 1.43
C TRP A 104 23.58 12.34 0.87
N ASN A 105 22.84 11.51 0.16
CA ASN A 105 21.57 11.84 -0.45
C ASN A 105 20.52 10.81 -0.05
N LEU A 106 19.26 11.25 0.01
CA LEU A 106 18.13 10.33 0.07
C LEU A 106 17.99 9.68 -1.29
N LEU A 107 17.97 8.35 -1.32
CA LEU A 107 17.49 7.66 -2.50
C LEU A 107 16.01 8.01 -2.59
N LYS A 108 15.64 8.74 -3.66
CA LYS A 108 14.24 8.93 -4.00
C LYS A 108 13.72 7.53 -4.23
N SER A 109 12.97 7.00 -3.26
CA SER A 109 12.15 5.82 -3.51
C SER A 109 11.42 6.13 -4.80
N GLU A 110 11.48 5.22 -5.79
CA GLU A 110 10.38 5.14 -6.75
C GLU A 110 9.11 5.31 -5.93
N PRO A 111 8.19 6.20 -6.33
CA PRO A 111 7.03 6.49 -5.51
C PRO A 111 6.47 5.14 -5.08
N LYS A 112 6.60 4.81 -3.78
CA LYS A 112 5.74 3.79 -3.16
C LYS A 112 4.40 4.11 -3.79
N PRO A 113 3.71 3.17 -4.45
CA PRO A 113 2.42 3.47 -5.04
C PRO A 113 1.70 4.26 -3.95
N LYS A 114 1.39 5.53 -4.25
CA LYS A 114 0.69 6.40 -3.29
C LYS A 114 -0.35 5.49 -2.66
N PRO A 115 -0.54 5.47 -1.32
CA PRO A 115 -1.68 4.73 -0.76
C PRO A 115 -2.84 5.10 -1.67
N VAL A 116 -3.33 4.11 -2.43
CA VAL A 116 -4.26 4.39 -3.51
C VAL A 116 -5.38 5.10 -2.77
N ASP A 117 -5.62 6.38 -3.08
CA ASP A 117 -6.56 7.19 -2.31
C ASP A 117 -7.89 6.47 -2.42
N CYS A 118 -8.23 5.70 -1.37
CA CYS A 118 -9.29 4.71 -1.42
C CYS A 118 -10.57 5.48 -1.62
N MET A 119 -11.17 5.37 -2.80
CA MET A 119 -12.39 6.12 -3.11
C MET A 119 -13.53 5.70 -2.20
N LEU A 120 -13.58 4.40 -1.88
CA LEU A 120 -14.50 3.82 -0.90
C LEU A 120 -13.80 2.72 -0.11
N GLU A 121 -13.89 2.77 1.21
CA GLU A 121 -13.30 1.77 2.10
C GLU A 121 -14.28 1.30 3.16
N PHE A 122 -14.16 0.01 3.52
CA PHE A 122 -14.99 -0.64 4.52
C PHE A 122 -14.29 -1.84 5.14
N ASP A 123 -14.68 -2.18 6.35
CA ASP A 123 -14.25 -3.41 7.01
C ASP A 123 -15.33 -4.47 6.84
N LEU A 124 -14.96 -5.62 6.26
CA LEU A 124 -15.86 -6.73 5.93
C LEU A 124 -15.67 -7.88 6.92
N ASN A 125 -16.70 -8.18 7.70
CA ASN A 125 -16.81 -9.42 8.48
C ASN A 125 -17.37 -10.51 7.58
N VAL A 126 -16.51 -11.43 7.14
CA VAL A 126 -16.91 -12.44 6.15
C VAL A 126 -17.79 -13.50 6.80
N GLY A 127 -19.06 -13.49 6.44
CA GLY A 127 -20.00 -14.57 6.70
C GLY A 127 -20.08 -15.55 5.53
N VAL A 128 -20.83 -16.63 5.74
CA VAL A 128 -21.11 -17.64 4.73
C VAL A 128 -22.60 -17.89 4.64
N ASN A 129 -23.10 -18.02 3.42
CA ASN A 129 -24.44 -18.54 3.17
C ASN A 129 -24.44 -19.32 1.86
N THR A 130 -25.62 -19.72 1.41
CA THR A 130 -25.81 -20.38 0.13
C THR A 130 -26.91 -19.69 -0.67
N TRP A 131 -26.77 -19.68 -1.99
CA TRP A 131 -27.87 -19.29 -2.89
C TRP A 131 -29.08 -20.18 -2.65
N VAL A 132 -30.28 -19.60 -2.62
CA VAL A 132 -31.53 -20.36 -2.45
C VAL A 132 -31.78 -21.32 -3.62
N VAL A 133 -31.34 -20.96 -4.84
CA VAL A 133 -31.70 -21.71 -6.06
C VAL A 133 -30.90 -23.00 -6.22
N ASP A 134 -29.60 -23.00 -5.90
CA ASP A 134 -28.70 -24.13 -6.18
C ASP A 134 -27.81 -24.55 -5.00
N SER A 135 -28.04 -23.96 -3.81
CA SER A 135 -27.28 -24.20 -2.58
C SER A 135 -25.77 -23.97 -2.72
N LYS A 136 -25.32 -23.18 -3.69
CA LYS A 136 -23.88 -22.89 -3.84
C LYS A 136 -23.41 -21.88 -2.81
N PRO A 137 -22.18 -22.04 -2.27
CA PRO A 137 -21.68 -21.16 -1.22
C PRO A 137 -21.45 -19.75 -1.73
N LEU A 138 -21.75 -18.80 -0.84
CA LEU A 138 -21.48 -17.38 -0.91
C LEU A 138 -20.62 -17.00 0.29
N TRP A 139 -19.60 -16.20 0.05
CA TRP A 139 -18.73 -15.68 1.10
C TRP A 139 -18.68 -14.15 1.01
N GLY A 140 -18.79 -13.48 2.15
CA GLY A 140 -18.77 -12.01 2.22
C GLY A 140 -19.86 -11.49 3.14
N ALA A 141 -20.55 -10.44 2.72
CA ALA A 141 -21.67 -9.86 3.44
C ALA A 141 -22.87 -9.59 2.54
N ASN A 142 -24.06 -9.84 3.05
CA ASN A 142 -25.36 -9.48 2.48
C ASN A 142 -26.31 -9.13 3.62
N THR A 143 -26.77 -7.89 3.67
CA THR A 143 -27.65 -7.37 4.75
C THR A 143 -29.09 -7.19 4.29
N GLY A 144 -29.36 -7.32 2.99
CA GLY A 144 -30.69 -7.18 2.38
C GLY A 144 -31.23 -8.48 1.79
N PRO A 145 -32.45 -8.47 1.22
CA PRO A 145 -33.02 -9.61 0.49
C PRO A 145 -32.35 -9.85 -0.88
N SER A 146 -31.31 -9.08 -1.20
CA SER A 146 -30.53 -9.19 -2.42
C SER A 146 -29.81 -10.54 -2.53
N LEU A 147 -29.34 -10.88 -3.73
CA LEU A 147 -28.61 -12.13 -4.00
C LEU A 147 -29.39 -13.43 -3.69
N SER A 148 -30.72 -13.39 -3.57
CA SER A 148 -31.53 -14.60 -3.32
C SER A 148 -30.94 -15.51 -2.23
N ALA A 149 -30.45 -14.90 -1.15
CA ALA A 149 -29.82 -15.56 -0.02
C ALA A 149 -30.27 -14.89 1.28
N ALA A 150 -30.37 -15.65 2.37
CA ALA A 150 -30.62 -15.05 3.68
C ALA A 150 -29.43 -14.15 4.09
N PRO A 151 -29.61 -13.17 5.00
CA PRO A 151 -28.50 -12.32 5.42
C PRO A 151 -27.32 -13.10 6.00
N PHE A 152 -26.10 -12.64 5.74
CA PHE A 152 -24.86 -13.21 6.25
C PHE A 152 -23.75 -12.18 6.25
N GLY A 153 -22.79 -12.33 7.16
CA GLY A 153 -21.69 -11.39 7.29
C GLY A 153 -22.17 -9.98 7.62
N ASP A 154 -21.21 -9.08 7.81
CA ASP A 154 -21.48 -7.68 8.05
C ASP A 154 -20.40 -6.84 7.40
N LEU A 155 -20.71 -5.59 7.07
CA LEU A 155 -19.70 -4.65 6.62
C LEU A 155 -19.89 -3.30 7.30
N ASN A 156 -18.79 -2.60 7.54
CA ASN A 156 -18.77 -1.28 8.15
C ASN A 156 -18.12 -0.29 7.19
N MET A 157 -18.96 0.46 6.49
CA MET A 157 -18.51 1.48 5.53
C MET A 157 -17.99 2.71 6.25
N ARG A 158 -16.83 3.23 5.81
CA ARG A 158 -16.27 4.47 6.33
C ARG A 158 -16.78 5.68 5.52
N PRO A 159 -16.68 6.91 6.06
CA PRO A 159 -17.08 8.10 5.34
C PRO A 159 -16.34 8.22 4.00
N ASN A 160 -17.08 8.53 2.95
CA ASN A 160 -16.53 8.65 1.60
C ASN A 160 -17.04 9.94 0.93
N LYS A 161 -16.38 10.33 -0.16
CA LYS A 161 -16.74 11.53 -0.95
C LYS A 161 -17.68 11.21 -2.12
N LEU A 162 -18.05 9.95 -2.29
CA LEU A 162 -19.00 9.50 -3.29
C LEU A 162 -20.43 9.74 -2.78
N ASP A 163 -21.40 9.61 -3.67
CA ASP A 163 -22.82 9.70 -3.31
C ASP A 163 -23.40 8.33 -2.89
N ILE A 164 -22.51 7.41 -2.46
CA ILE A 164 -22.83 6.07 -1.95
C ILE A 164 -23.00 6.17 -0.44
N VAL A 165 -24.19 5.82 0.05
CA VAL A 165 -24.56 5.94 1.47
C VAL A 165 -24.54 4.60 2.20
N ASN A 166 -24.63 3.48 1.47
CA ASN A 166 -24.54 2.15 2.03
C ASN A 166 -23.98 1.15 1.01
N ILE A 167 -23.32 0.10 1.51
CA ILE A 167 -23.06 -1.12 0.76
C ILE A 167 -23.90 -2.19 1.45
N TYR A 168 -24.95 -2.68 0.79
CA TYR A 168 -25.79 -3.71 1.39
C TYR A 168 -25.31 -5.13 1.05
N ALA A 169 -24.49 -5.29 0.01
CA ALA A 169 -23.90 -6.57 -0.36
C ALA A 169 -22.48 -6.41 -0.90
N PHE A 170 -21.58 -7.28 -0.46
CA PHE A 170 -20.26 -7.50 -1.06
C PHE A 170 -19.91 -8.97 -0.87
N ALA A 171 -20.08 -9.78 -1.92
CA ALA A 171 -19.97 -11.23 -1.81
C ALA A 171 -19.37 -11.88 -3.05
N GLY A 172 -18.49 -12.85 -2.83
CA GLY A 172 -17.97 -13.76 -3.84
C GLY A 172 -18.72 -15.09 -3.83
N GLY A 173 -18.80 -15.75 -4.98
CA GLY A 173 -19.39 -17.07 -5.13
C GLY A 173 -18.83 -17.81 -6.34
N ARG A 174 -19.18 -19.09 -6.48
CA ARG A 174 -18.84 -19.89 -7.66
C ARG A 174 -20.11 -20.34 -8.39
N ASP A 175 -20.20 -20.02 -9.68
CA ASP A 175 -21.23 -20.49 -10.59
C ASP A 175 -20.62 -21.53 -11.55
N MET A 176 -21.29 -22.67 -11.72
CA MET A 176 -20.80 -23.75 -12.60
C MET A 176 -20.70 -23.34 -14.07
N TRP A 177 -21.48 -22.37 -14.52
CA TRP A 177 -21.60 -21.94 -15.91
C TRP A 177 -20.85 -20.64 -16.19
N ARG A 178 -20.68 -19.80 -15.18
CA ARG A 178 -20.11 -18.44 -15.33
C ARG A 178 -18.77 -18.25 -14.61
N GLY A 179 -18.28 -19.28 -13.90
CA GLY A 179 -17.06 -19.20 -13.11
C GLY A 179 -17.29 -18.42 -11.81
N ALA A 180 -16.23 -17.83 -11.27
CA ALA A 180 -16.36 -16.99 -10.08
C ALA A 180 -17.19 -15.73 -10.37
N LEU A 181 -18.00 -15.37 -9.38
CA LEU A 181 -18.88 -14.21 -9.40
C LEU A 181 -18.56 -13.33 -8.20
N LEU A 182 -18.41 -12.03 -8.43
CA LEU A 182 -18.43 -11.05 -7.35
C LEU A 182 -19.62 -10.11 -7.51
N PHE A 183 -20.31 -9.86 -6.40
CA PHE A 183 -21.45 -8.96 -6.33
C PHE A 183 -21.14 -7.77 -5.42
N ILE A 184 -21.56 -6.59 -5.87
CA ILE A 184 -21.52 -5.37 -5.08
C ILE A 184 -22.90 -4.71 -5.15
N GLY A 185 -23.58 -4.68 -4.02
CA GLY A 185 -24.87 -4.04 -3.83
C GLY A 185 -24.71 -2.75 -3.04
N ILE A 186 -25.16 -1.62 -3.59
CA ILE A 186 -25.03 -0.30 -2.98
C ILE A 186 -26.34 0.47 -2.97
N THR A 187 -26.50 1.33 -1.96
CA THR A 187 -27.53 2.37 -1.92
C THR A 187 -26.87 3.73 -2.12
N VAL A 188 -27.47 4.56 -2.97
CA VAL A 188 -27.00 5.92 -3.24
C VAL A 188 -27.92 6.96 -2.59
N LYS A 189 -27.46 8.21 -2.50
CA LYS A 189 -28.31 9.32 -2.05
C LYS A 189 -29.59 9.39 -2.89
N GLN A 190 -30.72 9.67 -2.25
CA GLN A 190 -32.05 9.70 -2.87
C GLN A 190 -32.26 10.96 -3.73
N ASP A 191 -31.43 11.09 -4.75
CA ASP A 191 -31.35 12.20 -5.69
C ASP A 191 -30.97 11.63 -7.07
N LYS A 192 -31.68 12.06 -8.12
CA LYS A 192 -31.48 11.56 -9.48
C LYS A 192 -30.06 11.84 -10.00
N GLY A 193 -29.46 12.97 -9.60
CA GLY A 193 -28.10 13.34 -9.99
C GLY A 193 -27.07 12.37 -9.40
N SER A 194 -27.18 12.09 -8.10
CA SER A 194 -26.35 11.09 -7.40
C SER A 194 -26.50 9.71 -8.00
N TYR A 195 -27.74 9.29 -8.28
CA TYR A 195 -28.02 8.00 -8.92
C TYR A 195 -27.28 7.86 -10.25
N GLN A 196 -27.47 8.82 -11.17
CA GLN A 196 -26.80 8.80 -12.46
C GLN A 196 -25.28 8.87 -12.34
N LYS A 197 -24.75 9.73 -11.46
CA LYS A 197 -23.31 9.90 -11.26
C LYS A 197 -22.64 8.63 -10.74
N VAL A 198 -23.26 7.93 -9.79
CA VAL A 198 -22.73 6.65 -9.29
C VAL A 198 -22.85 5.57 -10.36
N ARG A 199 -23.92 5.54 -11.14
CA ARG A 199 -24.04 4.63 -12.28
C ARG A 199 -22.90 4.79 -13.27
N GLU A 200 -22.64 6.03 -13.68
CA GLU A 200 -21.57 6.38 -14.62
C GLU A 200 -20.19 6.05 -14.04
N LEU A 201 -19.99 6.22 -12.73
CA LEU A 201 -18.76 5.80 -12.06
C LEU A 201 -18.48 4.30 -12.26
N PHE A 202 -19.48 3.45 -12.05
CA PHE A 202 -19.35 2.00 -12.22
C PHE A 202 -19.30 1.56 -13.69
N GLN A 203 -20.00 2.24 -14.59
CA GLN A 203 -20.10 1.84 -15.99
C GLN A 203 -18.97 2.36 -16.88
N ASN A 204 -18.28 3.44 -16.49
CA ASN A 204 -17.24 4.07 -17.33
C ASN A 204 -15.81 3.78 -16.85
N ASN A 205 -15.63 3.08 -15.73
CA ASN A 205 -14.32 2.87 -15.12
C ASN A 205 -14.17 1.41 -14.68
N ASP A 206 -12.94 0.91 -14.71
CA ASP A 206 -12.61 -0.39 -14.15
C ASP A 206 -12.61 -0.31 -12.63
N LEU A 207 -13.22 -1.31 -11.98
CA LEU A 207 -13.15 -1.44 -10.53
C LEU A 207 -11.88 -2.21 -10.11
N TRP A 208 -11.05 -1.53 -9.33
CA TRP A 208 -9.92 -2.11 -8.63
C TRP A 208 -10.25 -2.31 -7.16
N VAL A 209 -10.08 -3.53 -6.67
CA VAL A 209 -10.26 -3.90 -5.27
C VAL A 209 -8.91 -4.17 -4.63
N MET A 210 -8.71 -3.65 -3.42
CA MET A 210 -7.53 -3.92 -2.61
C MET A 210 -7.92 -4.61 -1.31
N VAL A 211 -7.23 -5.70 -1.00
CA VAL A 211 -7.34 -6.49 0.23
C VAL A 211 -5.94 -6.93 0.61
N ASP A 212 -5.51 -6.74 1.86
CA ASP A 212 -4.20 -7.19 2.36
C ASP A 212 -3.00 -6.83 1.46
N SER A 213 -3.00 -5.62 0.90
CA SER A 213 -2.03 -5.13 -0.10
C SER A 213 -2.06 -5.86 -1.46
N LYS A 214 -2.92 -6.86 -1.66
CA LYS A 214 -3.20 -7.47 -2.97
C LYS A 214 -4.21 -6.63 -3.73
N HIS A 215 -4.05 -6.58 -5.05
CA HIS A 215 -4.87 -5.77 -5.95
C HIS A 215 -5.56 -6.70 -6.94
N TYR A 216 -6.84 -6.45 -7.18
CA TYR A 216 -7.69 -7.26 -8.06
C TYR A 216 -8.39 -6.31 -9.03
N ASN A 217 -8.14 -6.46 -10.34
CA ASN A 217 -8.88 -5.72 -11.35
C ASN A 217 -10.13 -6.50 -11.76
N LEU A 218 -11.29 -6.02 -11.33
CA LEU A 218 -12.57 -6.66 -11.65
C LEU A 218 -13.12 -6.20 -13.01
N GLY A 219 -12.54 -5.16 -13.60
CA GLY A 219 -13.01 -4.57 -14.84
C GLY A 219 -14.36 -3.88 -14.69
N HIS A 220 -15.20 -4.01 -15.72
CA HIS A 220 -16.52 -3.40 -15.77
C HIS A 220 -17.62 -4.35 -15.25
N PRO A 221 -18.58 -3.84 -14.46
CA PRO A 221 -19.71 -4.64 -14.00
C PRO A 221 -20.79 -4.79 -15.08
N SER A 222 -21.60 -5.83 -14.91
CA SER A 222 -22.97 -5.87 -15.43
C SER A 222 -23.94 -5.45 -14.32
N GLU A 223 -24.73 -4.41 -14.58
CA GLU A 223 -25.86 -4.01 -13.71
C GLU A 223 -26.95 -5.10 -13.74
N ARG A 224 -27.47 -5.46 -12.56
CA ARG A 224 -28.50 -6.47 -12.39
C ARG A 224 -29.74 -5.84 -11.77
N ASP A 225 -30.89 -6.40 -12.12
CA ASP A 225 -32.12 -6.17 -11.38
C ASP A 225 -31.94 -6.77 -9.98
N ASP A 226 -32.00 -5.93 -8.96
CA ASP A 226 -31.71 -6.31 -7.58
C ASP A 226 -32.97 -6.69 -6.78
N ASN A 227 -34.13 -6.67 -7.44
CA ASN A 227 -35.46 -6.77 -6.82
C ASN A 227 -35.61 -5.83 -5.61
N SER A 228 -34.80 -4.77 -5.52
CA SER A 228 -34.86 -3.85 -4.39
C SER A 228 -36.15 -3.03 -4.48
N PRO A 229 -36.84 -2.81 -3.35
CA PRO A 229 -37.94 -1.87 -3.30
C PRO A 229 -37.48 -0.41 -3.50
N SER A 230 -36.18 -0.12 -3.40
CA SER A 230 -35.61 1.22 -3.54
C SER A 230 -35.16 1.49 -4.98
N PRO A 231 -35.63 2.56 -5.64
CA PRO A 231 -35.13 2.95 -6.96
C PRO A 231 -33.71 3.54 -6.93
N TYR A 232 -33.10 3.65 -5.75
CA TYR A 232 -31.76 4.19 -5.52
C TYR A 232 -30.75 3.11 -5.10
N ASP A 233 -31.10 1.84 -5.30
CA ASP A 233 -30.20 0.73 -5.10
C ASP A 233 -29.65 0.25 -6.45
N TYR A 234 -28.41 -0.23 -6.42
CA TYR A 234 -27.77 -0.90 -7.53
C TYR A 234 -27.19 -2.22 -7.08
N LEU A 235 -27.37 -3.25 -7.90
CA LEU A 235 -26.60 -4.48 -7.81
C LEU A 235 -25.71 -4.62 -9.04
N PHE A 236 -24.40 -4.63 -8.82
CA PHE A 236 -23.40 -4.88 -9.83
C PHE A 236 -22.85 -6.30 -9.71
N SER A 237 -22.68 -6.96 -10.84
CA SER A 237 -22.04 -8.27 -10.92
C SER A 237 -20.80 -8.23 -11.81
N TYR A 238 -19.71 -8.83 -11.32
CA TYR A 238 -18.45 -9.00 -12.02
C TYR A 238 -18.26 -10.48 -12.30
N THR A 239 -18.12 -10.85 -13.57
CA THR A 239 -18.11 -12.25 -14.01
C THR A 239 -17.02 -12.49 -15.04
N GLY A 240 -16.36 -13.65 -14.99
CA GLY A 240 -15.41 -14.06 -16.03
C GLY A 240 -14.07 -13.32 -16.01
N THR A 241 -13.66 -12.77 -14.86
CA THR A 241 -12.33 -12.19 -14.66
C THR A 241 -11.50 -13.07 -13.72
N ASP A 242 -10.26 -13.35 -14.09
CA ASP A 242 -9.31 -14.13 -13.26
C ASP A 242 -9.15 -13.52 -11.87
N ASP A 243 -9.14 -12.19 -11.79
CA ASP A 243 -8.99 -11.46 -10.54
C ASP A 243 -10.28 -11.49 -9.70
N GLY A 244 -11.46 -11.60 -10.32
CA GLY A 244 -12.72 -11.84 -9.60
C GLY A 244 -12.73 -13.21 -8.93
N GLU A 245 -12.15 -14.23 -9.56
CA GLU A 245 -11.95 -15.55 -8.95
C GLU A 245 -10.99 -15.51 -7.78
N LYS A 246 -9.79 -14.95 -7.98
CA LYS A 246 -8.80 -14.81 -6.91
C LYS A 246 -9.32 -13.99 -5.73
N LEU A 247 -10.11 -12.94 -5.98
CA LEU A 247 -10.73 -12.16 -4.92
C LEU A 247 -11.77 -12.98 -4.16
N SER A 248 -12.63 -13.73 -4.86
CA SER A 248 -13.61 -14.62 -4.23
C SER A 248 -12.95 -15.66 -3.33
N GLU A 249 -11.84 -16.26 -3.78
CA GLU A 249 -11.03 -17.18 -2.98
C GLU A 249 -10.37 -16.48 -1.79
N THR A 250 -9.96 -15.22 -1.95
CA THR A 250 -9.40 -14.43 -0.85
C THR A 250 -10.47 -14.14 0.20
N ILE A 251 -11.71 -13.83 -0.20
CA ILE A 251 -12.83 -13.66 0.72
C ILE A 251 -13.13 -14.98 1.44
N GLU A 252 -13.17 -16.11 0.71
CA GLU A 252 -13.36 -17.45 1.28
C GLU A 252 -12.31 -17.78 2.37
N GLN A 253 -11.05 -17.42 2.17
CA GLN A 253 -9.97 -17.62 3.17
C GLN A 253 -10.15 -16.76 4.44
N HIS A 254 -10.99 -15.74 4.38
CA HIS A 254 -11.28 -14.81 5.47
C HIS A 254 -12.60 -15.08 6.19
N VAL A 255 -13.26 -16.21 5.93
CA VAL A 255 -14.47 -16.61 6.66
C VAL A 255 -14.27 -16.53 8.18
N ASN A 256 -15.23 -15.90 8.86
CA ASN A 256 -15.21 -15.58 10.29
C ASN A 256 -14.07 -14.65 10.74
N LYS A 257 -13.45 -13.92 9.80
CA LYS A 257 -12.47 -12.88 10.06
C LYS A 257 -12.95 -11.55 9.46
N THR A 258 -12.38 -10.48 9.98
CA THR A 258 -12.55 -9.14 9.41
C THR A 258 -11.42 -8.87 8.43
N MET A 259 -11.75 -8.37 7.25
CA MET A 259 -10.78 -7.90 6.25
C MET A 259 -11.07 -6.45 5.88
N HIS A 260 -10.01 -5.68 5.66
CA HIS A 260 -10.12 -4.30 5.19
C HIS A 260 -10.18 -4.29 3.65
N VAL A 261 -11.22 -3.67 3.10
CA VAL A 261 -11.47 -3.62 1.65
C VAL A 261 -11.45 -2.17 1.19
N CYS A 262 -10.74 -1.93 0.10
CA CYS A 262 -10.66 -0.63 -0.55
C CYS A 262 -11.04 -0.76 -2.03
N LEU A 263 -11.96 0.09 -2.49
CA LEU A 263 -12.48 0.14 -3.84
C LEU A 263 -12.01 1.41 -4.53
N ASN A 264 -11.57 1.27 -5.78
CA ASN A 264 -11.13 2.38 -6.62
C ASN A 264 -11.65 2.19 -8.05
N TRP A 265 -12.29 3.21 -8.58
CA TRP A 265 -12.72 3.25 -9.97
C TRP A 265 -11.68 4.03 -10.78
N LYS A 266 -11.11 3.41 -11.82
CA LYS A 266 -10.01 3.98 -12.63
C LYS A 266 -10.21 3.82 -14.12
#